data_AF-A0AAD5LWT9-F1
#
_entry.id   AF-A0AAD5LWT9-F1
#
_cell.length_a   1.000
_cell.length_b   1.000
_cell.length_c   1.000
_cell.angle_alpha   90.00
_cell.angle_beta   90.00
_cell.angle_gamma   90.00
#
_symmetry.space_group_name_H-M   'P 1'
#
loop_
_entity.id
_entity.type
_entity.pdbx_description
1 polymer ?
#
loop_
_entity_poly.entity_id
_entity_poly.type
_entity_poly.pdbx_seq_one_letter_code
_entity_poly.pdbx_strand_id
1 'polypeptide(L)'
;MASQIATKYGHLVFFTPPYHPTLEPIELMWGMVKGDIARSPAKNATEMIDKIIAGLSTRNDNWLRLFRHTQEQEHKYLIATVEREL
;
A
#
# COMPACT_ATOMS: atom_id res chain seq x y z
N MET A 1 12.20 -16.91 9.45
CA MET A 1 11.36 -15.69 9.56
C MET A 1 11.47 -14.88 8.27
N ALA A 2 10.47 -14.07 7.91
CA ALA A 2 10.49 -13.29 6.66
C ALA A 2 11.76 -12.43 6.51
N SER A 3 12.24 -11.83 7.61
CA SER A 3 13.51 -11.09 7.69
C SER A 3 14.72 -11.93 7.29
N GLN A 4 14.86 -13.15 7.82
CA GLN A 4 15.99 -14.03 7.50
C GLN A 4 16.04 -14.39 6.01
N ILE A 5 14.89 -14.62 5.38
CA ILE A 5 14.81 -14.90 3.94
C ILE A 5 15.15 -13.65 3.15
N ALA A 6 14.56 -12.50 3.47
CA ALA A 6 14.84 -11.23 2.79
C ALA A 6 16.33 -10.86 2.86
N THR A 7 16.94 -10.94 4.04
CA THR A 7 18.37 -10.67 4.24
C THR A 7 19.26 -11.64 3.46
N LYS A 8 18.90 -12.93 3.37
CA LYS A 8 19.63 -13.92 2.56
C LYS A 8 19.74 -13.51 1.08
N TYR A 9 18.75 -12.78 0.57
CA TYR A 9 18.71 -12.27 -0.81
C TYR A 9 19.07 -10.79 -0.93
N GLY A 10 19.63 -10.17 0.11
CA GLY A 10 20.09 -8.77 0.07
C GLY A 10 18.98 -7.72 0.17
N HIS A 11 17.80 -8.09 0.68
CA HIS A 11 16.69 -7.17 0.90
C HIS A 11 16.58 -6.73 2.36
N LEU A 12 16.17 -5.47 2.55
CA LEU A 12 15.79 -4.91 3.85
C LEU A 12 14.29 -5.11 4.08
N VAL A 13 13.92 -5.44 5.32
CA VAL A 13 12.52 -5.53 5.73
C VAL A 13 12.19 -4.31 6.58
N PHE A 14 11.22 -3.52 6.12
CA PHE A 14 10.64 -2.42 6.88
C PHE A 14 9.37 -2.93 7.57
N PHE A 15 9.22 -2.59 8.85
CA PHE A 15 8.05 -2.93 9.63
C PHE A 15 7.19 -1.68 9.80
N THR A 16 5.91 -1.78 9.50
CA THR A 16 4.91 -0.76 9.79
C THR A 16 4.27 -1.06 11.15
N PRO A 17 3.89 -0.03 11.92
CA PRO A 17 3.12 -0.25 13.14
C PRO A 17 1.73 -0.82 12.82
N PRO A 18 1.16 -1.64 13.71
CA PRO A 18 -0.13 -2.28 13.48
C PRO A 18 -1.25 -1.24 13.32
N TYR A 19 -2.24 -1.53 12.46
CA TYR A 19 -3.40 -0.67 12.19
C TYR A 19 -3.11 0.67 11.48
N HIS A 20 -1.96 0.78 10.79
CA HIS A 20 -1.63 1.96 9.98
C HIS A 20 -1.52 1.66 8.48
N PRO A 21 -2.61 1.22 7.81
CA PRO A 21 -2.57 0.90 6.37
C PRO A 21 -2.23 2.10 5.49
N THR A 22 -2.38 3.33 6.01
CA THR A 22 -1.95 4.55 5.32
C THR A 22 -0.43 4.67 5.16
N LEU A 23 0.34 3.90 5.93
CA LEU A 23 1.79 3.78 5.83
C LEU A 23 2.22 2.70 4.82
N GLU A 24 1.27 2.07 4.13
CA GLU A 24 1.53 0.99 3.18
C GLU A 24 0.96 1.37 1.80
N PRO A 25 1.81 1.76 0.83
CA PRO A 25 1.31 2.28 -0.44
C PRO A 25 0.54 1.24 -1.25
N ILE A 26 0.80 -0.05 -1.03
CA ILE A 26 0.05 -1.15 -1.65
C ILE A 26 -1.40 -1.21 -1.16
N GLU A 27 -1.66 -0.92 0.13
CA GLU A 27 -3.01 -0.89 0.68
C GLU A 27 -3.82 0.29 0.10
N LEU A 28 -3.16 1.43 -0.14
CA LEU A 28 -3.78 2.56 -0.83
C LEU A 28 -4.15 2.22 -2.28
N MET A 29 -3.28 1.52 -3.00
CA MET A 29 -3.55 1.04 -4.36
C MET A 29 -4.72 0.06 -4.36
N TRP A 30 -4.73 -0.89 -3.43
CA TRP A 30 -5.84 -1.83 -3.26
C TRP A 30 -7.16 -1.15 -2.93
N GLY A 31 -7.14 -0.11 -2.09
CA GLY A 31 -8.34 0.68 -1.79
C GLY A 31 -8.98 1.29 -3.04
N MET A 32 -8.15 1.80 -3.97
CA MET A 32 -8.64 2.33 -5.25
C MET A 32 -9.29 1.25 -6.12
N VAL A 33 -8.60 0.12 -6.31
CA VAL A 33 -9.07 -1.00 -7.15
C VAL A 33 -10.35 -1.61 -6.56
N LYS A 34 -10.39 -1.87 -5.25
CA LYS A 34 -11.58 -2.36 -4.56
C LYS A 34 -12.75 -1.37 -4.69
N GLY A 35 -12.46 -0.07 -4.64
CA GLY A 35 -13.46 0.97 -4.86
C GLY A 35 -14.08 0.92 -6.27
N ASP A 36 -13.27 0.69 -7.30
CA ASP A 36 -13.77 0.53 -8.68
C ASP A 36 -14.68 -0.71 -8.81
N ILE A 37 -14.24 -1.83 -8.23
CA ILE A 37 -14.99 -3.09 -8.25
C ILE A 37 -16.28 -2.97 -7.44
N ALA A 38 -16.28 -2.25 -6.32
CA ALA A 38 -17.50 -2.02 -5.55
C ALA A 38 -18.55 -1.21 -6.35
N ARG A 39 -18.10 -0.28 -7.21
CA ARG A 39 -18.98 0.50 -8.11
C ARG A 39 -19.49 -0.33 -9.29
N SER A 40 -18.70 -1.30 -9.75
CA SER A 40 -19.09 -2.24 -10.81
C SER A 40 -18.73 -3.67 -10.38
N PRO A 41 -19.59 -4.32 -9.57
CA PRO A 41 -19.28 -5.64 -9.01
C PRO A 41 -19.04 -6.69 -10.10
N ALA A 42 -18.11 -7.62 -9.85
CA ALA A 42 -17.91 -8.79 -10.69
C ALA A 42 -19.01 -9.83 -10.44
N LYS A 43 -19.39 -10.59 -11.48
CA LYS A 43 -20.41 -11.65 -11.39
C LYS A 43 -19.82 -12.98 -10.96
N ASN A 44 -18.52 -13.18 -11.16
CA ASN A 44 -17.79 -14.40 -10.83
C ASN A 44 -16.31 -14.12 -10.58
N ALA A 45 -15.57 -15.14 -10.15
CA ALA A 45 -14.16 -15.04 -9.81
C ALA A 45 -13.28 -14.67 -11.01
N THR A 46 -13.60 -15.17 -12.22
CA THR A 46 -12.85 -14.84 -13.44
C THR A 46 -12.95 -13.36 -13.77
N GLU A 47 -14.17 -12.82 -13.80
CA GLU A 47 -14.40 -11.39 -14.02
C GLU A 47 -13.77 -10.53 -12.90
N MET A 48 -13.77 -11.02 -11.66
CA MET A 48 -13.09 -10.34 -10.54
C MET A 48 -11.58 -10.21 -10.81
N ILE A 49 -10.92 -11.28 -11.24
CA ILE A 49 -9.49 -11.27 -11.58
C ILE A 49 -9.22 -10.31 -12.73
N ASP A 50 -10.03 -10.34 -13.78
CA ASP A 50 -9.90 -9.44 -14.93
C ASP A 50 -10.00 -7.97 -14.51
N LYS A 51 -10.98 -7.64 -13.64
CA LYS A 51 -11.15 -6.29 -13.10
C LYS A 51 -9.98 -5.86 -12.21
N ILE A 52 -9.42 -6.77 -11.41
CA ILE A 52 -8.23 -6.47 -10.58
C ILE A 52 -7.04 -6.15 -11.49
N ILE A 53 -6.76 -6.99 -12.49
CA ILE A 53 -5.64 -6.79 -13.41
C ILE A 53 -5.81 -5.47 -14.17
N ALA A 54 -6.99 -5.22 -14.73
CA ALA A 54 -7.28 -3.96 -15.42
C ALA A 54 -7.15 -2.74 -14.50
N GLY A 55 -7.65 -2.84 -13.27
CA GLY A 55 -7.56 -1.78 -12.26
C GLY A 55 -6.12 -1.46 -11.87
N LEU A 56 -5.23 -2.46 -11.79
CA LEU A 56 -3.81 -2.25 -11.50
C LEU A 56 -3.06 -1.71 -12.73
N SER A 57 -3.27 -2.28 -13.92
CA SER A 57 -2.56 -1.90 -15.15
C SER A 57 -2.82 -0.46 -15.58
N THR A 58 -4.02 0.07 -15.32
CA THR A 58 -4.37 1.47 -15.65
C THR A 58 -3.81 2.49 -14.66
N ARG A 59 -3.15 2.06 -13.57
CA ARG A 59 -2.74 2.91 -12.44
C ARG A 59 -1.24 2.91 -12.19
N ASN A 60 -0.42 2.51 -13.15
CA ASN A 60 1.04 2.50 -13.00
C ASN A 60 1.59 3.85 -12.52
N ASP A 61 1.10 4.97 -13.08
CA ASP A 61 1.54 6.32 -12.70
C ASP A 61 1.10 6.72 -11.28
N ASN A 62 0.04 6.11 -10.75
CA ASN A 62 -0.41 6.36 -9.38
C ASN A 62 0.56 5.79 -8.34
N TRP A 63 1.37 4.79 -8.69
CA TRP A 63 2.28 4.15 -7.75
C TRP A 63 3.24 5.15 -7.10
N LEU A 64 3.92 5.96 -7.92
CA LEU A 64 4.85 6.97 -7.42
C LEU A 64 4.14 8.01 -6.54
N ARG A 65 2.93 8.42 -6.92
CA ARG A 65 2.12 9.35 -6.13
C ARG A 65 1.74 8.76 -4.77
N LEU A 66 1.27 7.52 -4.74
CA LEU A 66 0.91 6.85 -3.48
C LEU A 66 2.12 6.61 -2.59
N PHE A 67 3.25 6.23 -3.19
CA PHE A 67 4.52 6.12 -2.47
C PHE A 67 4.91 7.46 -1.81
N ARG A 68 4.88 8.57 -2.56
CA ARG A 68 5.13 9.91 -2.00
C ARG A 68 4.16 10.27 -0.89
N HIS A 69 2.87 9.99 -1.06
CA HIS A 69 1.86 10.23 -0.04
C HIS A 69 2.16 9.45 1.25
N THR A 70 2.57 8.19 1.14
CA THR A 70 3.01 7.39 2.30
C THR A 70 4.19 8.05 3.01
N GLN A 71 5.21 8.52 2.28
CA GLN A 71 6.36 9.21 2.89
C GLN A 71 5.95 10.49 3.65
N GLU A 72 4.97 11.23 3.12
CA GLU A 72 4.40 12.39 3.83
C GLU A 72 3.68 12.00 5.12
N GLN A 73 2.99 10.86 5.14
CA GLN A 73 2.37 10.35 6.37
C GLN A 73 3.43 9.91 7.38
N GLU A 74 4.46 9.17 6.96
CA GLU A 74 5.59 8.79 7.81
C GLU A 74 6.23 10.02 8.47
N HIS A 75 6.44 11.09 7.70
CA HIS A 75 7.02 12.34 8.21
C HIS A 75 6.16 12.99 9.31
N LYS A 76 4.83 12.96 9.18
CA LYS A 76 3.92 13.48 10.22
C LYS A 76 4.04 12.69 11.52
N TYR A 77 4.17 11.36 11.45
CA TYR A 77 4.38 10.54 12.65
C TYR A 77 5.72 10.82 13.30
N LEU A 78 6.78 11.03 12.52
CA LEU A 78 8.10 11.39 13.06
C LEU A 78 8.05 12.73 13.82
N ILE A 79 7.47 13.78 13.22
CA ILE A 79 7.32 15.08 13.89
C ILE A 79 6.51 14.95 15.18
N ALA A 80 5.34 14.30 15.10
CA ALA A 80 4.48 14.12 16.27
C ALA A 80 5.10 13.24 17.37
N THR A 81 6.12 12.45 17.06
CA THR A 81 6.87 11.66 18.04
C THR A 81 7.91 12.54 18.73
N VAL A 82 8.68 13.32 17.96
CA VAL A 82 9.66 14.28 18.49
C VAL A 82 9.00 15.33 19.38
N GLU A 83 7.85 15.88 18.99
CA GLU A 83 7.10 16.86 19.80
C GLU A 83 6.54 16.30 21.11
N ARG A 84 6.37 14.97 21.22
CA ARG A 84 5.89 14.32 22.45
C ARG A 84 7.01 13.97 23.43
N GLU A 85 8.25 13.99 22.97
CA GLU A 85 9.44 13.70 23.78
C GLU A 85 10.10 14.98 24.34
N LEU A 86 9.59 16.16 23.98
CA LEU A 86 9.97 17.49 24.48
C LEU A 86 8.98 17.98 25.55
#